data_AF-A0A9P6Q5F7-F1
#
_entry.id   AF-A0A9P6Q5F7-F1
#
_cell.length_a   1.000
_cell.length_b   1.000
_cell.length_c   1.000
_cell.angle_alpha   90.00
_cell.angle_beta   90.00
_cell.angle_gamma   90.00
#
_symmetry.space_group_name_H-M   'P 1'
#
loop_
_entity.id
_entity.type
_entity.pdbx_description
1 polymer ?
#
loop_
_entity_poly.entity_id
_entity_poly.type
_entity_poly.pdbx_seq_one_letter_code
_entity_poly.pdbx_strand_id
1 'polypeptide(L)'
;MDNPTYGDLHCLALRQGRTLEHIEIDFFGTGGSDGVAQILAHCIRLRTLKSTRCSRIDIRKLIGESWACVQLEVLQVPMMLSRRTGPSLADIAAVEKELAAPGEPEWLKAEVIFLRRLGGLARLHTIDLRDGNTVDPLYAAFEMSWTLRAGLGQLSGLVHLEVLRLGHWRYLQDIAEFKWMKMRWPNLYRLSCFEIGNEQKRDWLKTYWPELDLIETAHGSEDPSCSNGKARR
;
A
#
# COMPACT_ATOMS: atom_id res chain seq x y z
N MET A 1 -25.70 4.07 -11.17
CA MET A 1 -24.56 4.48 -12.01
C MET A 1 -23.82 3.22 -12.33
N ASP A 2 -23.52 2.97 -13.60
CA ASP A 2 -22.79 1.77 -14.00
C ASP A 2 -21.35 1.85 -13.49
N ASN A 3 -20.82 0.75 -12.97
CA ASN A 3 -19.44 0.71 -12.48
C ASN A 3 -18.49 0.77 -13.67
N PRO A 4 -17.44 1.63 -13.63
CA PRO A 4 -16.48 1.72 -14.71
C PRO A 4 -15.80 0.36 -14.93
N THR A 5 -15.77 -0.08 -16.17
CA THR A 5 -15.06 -1.30 -16.56
C THR A 5 -13.55 -1.03 -16.64
N TYR A 6 -12.75 -2.09 -16.70
CA TYR A 6 -11.32 -1.98 -16.99
C TYR A 6 -11.03 -1.15 -18.25
N GLY A 7 -11.82 -1.38 -19.31
CA GLY A 7 -11.67 -0.67 -20.59
C GLY A 7 -11.86 0.85 -20.43
N ASP A 8 -12.76 1.26 -19.55
CA ASP A 8 -13.04 2.68 -19.30
C ASP A 8 -11.85 3.37 -18.61
N LEU A 9 -11.25 2.72 -17.61
CA LEU A 9 -10.10 3.27 -16.88
C LEU A 9 -8.83 3.30 -17.72
N HIS A 10 -8.61 2.27 -18.54
CA HIS A 10 -7.50 2.27 -19.49
C HIS A 10 -7.65 3.42 -20.51
N CYS A 11 -8.84 3.58 -21.09
CA CYS A 11 -9.12 4.68 -22.01
C CYS A 11 -8.98 6.05 -21.34
N LEU A 12 -9.44 6.19 -20.09
CA LEU A 12 -9.31 7.42 -19.30
C LEU A 12 -7.85 7.76 -19.06
N ALA A 13 -7.04 6.79 -18.60
CA ALA A 13 -5.62 6.98 -18.32
C ALA A 13 -4.84 7.38 -19.57
N LEU A 14 -5.11 6.74 -20.72
CA LEU A 14 -4.46 7.08 -21.99
C LEU A 14 -4.85 8.47 -22.52
N ARG A 15 -6.14 8.84 -22.43
CA ARG A 15 -6.64 10.11 -23.00
C ARG A 15 -6.34 11.31 -22.10
N GLN A 16 -6.38 11.12 -20.79
CA GLN A 16 -6.36 12.21 -19.81
C GLN A 16 -5.23 12.10 -18.77
N GLY A 17 -4.35 11.09 -18.84
CA GLY A 17 -3.29 10.89 -17.84
C GLY A 17 -2.36 12.10 -17.65
N ARG A 18 -2.24 12.97 -18.67
CA ARG A 18 -1.46 14.21 -18.58
C ARG A 18 -2.14 15.34 -17.80
N THR A 19 -3.41 15.18 -17.42
CA THR A 19 -4.21 16.22 -16.74
C THR A 19 -4.81 15.74 -15.43
N LEU A 20 -4.97 14.43 -15.25
CA LEU A 20 -5.56 13.87 -14.03
C LEU A 20 -4.61 14.05 -12.84
N GLU A 21 -5.10 14.76 -11.82
CA GLU A 21 -4.39 14.95 -10.54
C GLU A 21 -5.05 14.17 -9.40
N HIS A 22 -6.36 13.94 -9.47
CA HIS A 22 -7.11 13.24 -8.43
C HIS A 22 -8.02 12.20 -9.06
N ILE A 23 -7.86 10.95 -8.64
CA ILE A 23 -8.70 9.83 -9.07
C ILE A 23 -9.19 9.12 -7.82
N GLU A 24 -10.51 9.00 -7.72
CA GLU A 24 -11.18 8.15 -6.74
C GLU A 24 -12.01 7.13 -7.50
N ILE A 25 -11.74 5.85 -7.24
CA ILE A 25 -12.37 4.73 -7.93
C ILE A 25 -13.19 3.94 -6.93
N ASP A 26 -14.33 3.46 -7.39
CA ASP A 26 -15.20 2.56 -6.65
C ASP A 26 -15.34 1.30 -7.50
N PHE A 27 -14.49 0.30 -7.28
CA PHE A 27 -14.54 -0.95 -8.02
C PHE A 27 -15.46 -1.94 -7.32
N PHE A 28 -16.52 -2.35 -7.99
CA PHE A 28 -17.14 -3.64 -7.71
C PHE A 28 -16.61 -4.67 -8.72
N GLY A 29 -15.75 -5.59 -8.26
CA GLY A 29 -15.33 -6.76 -9.06
C GLY A 29 -13.85 -6.82 -9.46
N THR A 30 -13.50 -7.83 -10.27
CA THR A 30 -12.15 -8.37 -10.47
C THR A 30 -11.22 -7.58 -11.42
N GLY A 31 -11.70 -6.49 -12.02
CA GLY A 31 -10.91 -5.68 -12.98
C GLY A 31 -10.01 -4.61 -12.37
N GLY A 32 -9.98 -4.49 -11.04
CA GLY A 32 -9.32 -3.38 -10.35
C GLY A 32 -7.82 -3.28 -10.61
N SER A 33 -7.11 -4.41 -10.65
CA SER A 33 -5.64 -4.42 -10.63
C SER A 33 -5.02 -3.85 -11.89
N ASP A 34 -5.51 -4.27 -13.06
CA ASP A 34 -4.99 -3.78 -14.34
C ASP A 34 -5.35 -2.29 -14.53
N GLY A 35 -6.54 -1.85 -14.08
CA GLY A 35 -6.95 -0.44 -14.14
C GLY A 35 -6.07 0.47 -13.28
N VAL A 36 -5.73 0.03 -12.06
CA VAL A 36 -4.81 0.75 -11.18
C VAL A 36 -3.39 0.80 -11.76
N ALA A 37 -2.90 -0.32 -12.33
CA ALA A 37 -1.58 -0.34 -12.99
C ALA A 37 -1.49 0.70 -14.11
N GLN A 38 -2.51 0.77 -14.95
CA GLN A 38 -2.61 1.71 -16.07
C GLN A 38 -2.66 3.17 -15.62
N ILE A 39 -3.37 3.46 -14.52
CA ILE A 39 -3.37 4.80 -13.91
C ILE A 39 -1.97 5.17 -13.41
N LEU A 40 -1.29 4.27 -12.70
CA LEU A 40 0.07 4.52 -12.20
C LEU A 40 1.07 4.72 -13.34
N ALA A 41 0.89 4.00 -14.46
CA ALA A 41 1.77 4.06 -15.64
C ALA A 41 1.58 5.30 -16.52
N HIS A 42 0.37 5.87 -16.59
CA HIS A 42 0.06 6.94 -17.54
C HIS A 42 -0.26 8.30 -16.90
N CYS A 43 -0.67 8.34 -15.63
CA CYS A 43 -1.10 9.58 -14.98
C CYS A 43 0.08 10.34 -14.33
N ILE A 44 0.89 11.03 -15.15
CA ILE A 44 2.12 11.71 -14.71
C ILE A 44 1.92 12.83 -13.67
N ARG A 45 0.73 13.45 -13.63
CA ARG A 45 0.37 14.53 -12.70
C ARG A 45 -0.46 14.05 -11.51
N LEU A 46 -0.67 12.74 -11.39
CA LEU A 46 -1.50 12.18 -10.34
C LEU A 46 -0.89 12.49 -8.97
N ARG A 47 -1.68 13.14 -8.12
CA ARG A 47 -1.38 13.46 -6.72
C ARG A 47 -2.16 12.57 -5.77
N THR A 48 -3.38 12.19 -6.13
CA THR A 48 -4.25 11.38 -5.28
C THR A 48 -4.83 10.21 -6.05
N LEU A 49 -4.60 9.01 -5.54
CA LEU A 49 -5.26 7.80 -6.00
C LEU A 49 -5.97 7.12 -4.83
N LYS A 50 -7.29 7.10 -4.89
CA LYS A 50 -8.14 6.45 -3.90
C LYS A 50 -8.99 5.39 -4.55
N SER A 51 -9.28 4.34 -3.81
CA SER A 51 -9.98 3.17 -4.28
C SER A 51 -10.83 2.64 -3.13
N THR A 52 -12.14 2.84 -3.20
CA THR A 52 -13.11 2.43 -2.17
C THR A 52 -13.87 1.19 -2.63
N ARG A 53 -14.19 0.27 -1.69
CA ARG A 53 -14.95 -0.98 -1.95
C ARG A 53 -14.36 -1.94 -2.99
N CYS A 54 -13.11 -1.73 -3.39
CA CYS A 54 -12.45 -2.51 -4.42
C CYS A 54 -12.06 -3.90 -3.93
N SER A 55 -12.18 -4.90 -4.80
CA SER A 55 -11.46 -6.16 -4.58
C SER A 55 -9.98 -5.84 -4.47
N ARG A 56 -9.29 -6.48 -3.52
CA ARG A 56 -7.87 -6.25 -3.28
C ARG A 56 -7.07 -6.32 -4.58
N ILE A 57 -6.19 -5.35 -4.75
CA ILE A 57 -5.33 -5.21 -5.92
C ILE A 57 -4.09 -6.07 -5.76
N ASP A 58 -3.84 -6.99 -6.70
CA ASP A 58 -2.62 -7.80 -6.66
C ASP A 58 -1.42 -6.96 -7.09
N ILE A 59 -0.46 -6.77 -6.17
CA ILE A 59 0.73 -5.98 -6.43
C ILE A 59 1.57 -6.51 -7.61
N ARG A 60 1.48 -7.80 -7.95
CA ARG A 60 2.19 -8.38 -9.11
C ARG A 60 1.74 -7.79 -10.44
N LYS A 61 0.48 -7.35 -10.52
CA LYS A 61 -0.02 -6.63 -11.69
C LYS A 61 0.53 -5.21 -11.75
N LEU A 62 0.65 -4.55 -10.60
CA LEU A 62 1.15 -3.18 -10.50
C LEU A 62 2.64 -3.06 -10.84
N ILE A 63 3.42 -4.10 -10.54
CA ILE A 63 4.87 -4.10 -10.83
C ILE A 63 5.19 -4.51 -12.27
N GLY A 64 4.21 -4.85 -13.10
CA GLY A 64 4.42 -5.12 -14.52
C GLY A 64 4.84 -3.88 -15.32
N GLU A 65 4.45 -2.69 -14.86
CA GLU A 65 4.61 -1.43 -15.62
C GLU A 65 5.33 -0.36 -14.81
N SER A 66 6.24 0.39 -15.43
CA SER A 66 6.91 1.51 -14.76
C SER A 66 5.90 2.60 -14.36
N TRP A 67 5.98 3.06 -13.11
CA TRP A 67 5.07 4.09 -12.61
C TRP A 67 5.55 5.47 -13.04
N ALA A 68 4.68 6.23 -13.71
CA ALA A 68 4.97 7.58 -14.18
C ALA A 68 4.43 8.66 -13.23
N CYS A 69 3.57 8.29 -12.28
CA CYS A 69 2.94 9.17 -11.29
C CYS A 69 3.90 9.62 -10.16
N VAL A 70 5.07 10.17 -10.50
CA VAL A 70 6.09 10.62 -9.53
C VAL A 70 5.61 11.75 -8.61
N GLN A 71 4.48 12.37 -8.93
CA GLN A 71 3.84 13.42 -8.14
C GLN A 71 2.86 12.89 -7.09
N LEU A 72 2.71 11.57 -6.95
CA LEU A 72 1.72 10.97 -6.05
C LEU A 72 2.02 11.33 -4.59
N GLU A 73 1.01 11.91 -3.93
CA GLU A 73 1.03 12.40 -2.55
C GLU A 73 0.20 11.46 -1.64
N VAL A 74 -0.91 10.93 -2.17
CA VAL A 74 -1.85 10.08 -1.44
C VAL A 74 -2.16 8.81 -2.25
N LEU A 75 -1.86 7.65 -1.66
CA LEU A 75 -2.24 6.33 -2.18
C LEU A 75 -3.12 5.61 -1.16
N GLN A 76 -4.41 5.47 -1.49
CA GLN A 76 -5.37 4.73 -0.67
C GLN A 76 -6.04 3.64 -1.51
N VAL A 77 -5.36 2.51 -1.63
CA VAL A 77 -5.80 1.40 -2.48
C VAL A 77 -5.62 0.10 -1.71
N PRO A 78 -6.70 -0.67 -1.45
CA PRO A 78 -6.59 -2.00 -0.86
C PRO A 78 -5.68 -2.89 -1.71
N MET A 79 -4.57 -3.36 -1.15
CA MET A 79 -3.62 -4.21 -1.86
C MET A 79 -3.49 -5.59 -1.21
N MET A 80 -3.18 -6.58 -2.04
CA MET A 80 -2.83 -7.93 -1.63
C MET A 80 -1.63 -8.45 -2.42
N LEU A 81 -0.99 -9.47 -1.88
CA LEU A 81 -0.04 -10.29 -2.61
C LEU A 81 -0.60 -11.70 -2.74
N SER A 82 -1.04 -12.08 -3.94
CA SER A 82 -1.42 -13.47 -4.18
C SER A 82 -0.17 -14.36 -4.24
N ARG A 83 -0.17 -15.46 -3.49
CA ARG A 83 0.90 -16.48 -3.56
C ARG A 83 0.67 -17.50 -4.68
N ARG A 84 -0.54 -17.54 -5.26
CA ARG A 84 -0.98 -18.65 -6.14
C ARG A 84 -1.10 -18.27 -7.61
N THR A 85 -1.31 -16.99 -7.96
CA THR A 85 -1.81 -16.63 -9.31
C THR A 85 -1.40 -15.24 -9.76
N GLY A 86 -0.36 -15.08 -10.59
CA GLY A 86 0.05 -13.75 -11.08
C GLY A 86 0.97 -13.84 -12.29
N PRO A 87 1.21 -12.72 -13.00
CA PRO A 87 2.17 -12.70 -14.09
C PRO A 87 3.54 -13.19 -13.58
N SER A 88 4.23 -13.97 -14.40
CA SER A 88 5.59 -14.39 -14.06
C SER A 88 6.46 -13.15 -13.91
N LEU A 89 7.36 -13.14 -12.92
CA LEU A 89 8.39 -12.10 -12.81
C LEU A 89 9.29 -12.05 -14.06
N ALA A 90 9.20 -13.04 -14.96
CA ALA A 90 9.85 -13.04 -16.25
C ALA A 90 9.63 -11.74 -17.04
N ASP A 91 8.45 -11.12 -16.92
CA ASP A 91 8.10 -9.89 -17.66
C ASP A 91 8.60 -8.60 -16.99
N ILE A 92 9.16 -8.69 -15.78
CA ILE A 92 9.71 -7.53 -15.06
C ILE A 92 11.15 -7.28 -15.54
N ALA A 93 11.48 -6.00 -15.70
CA ALA A 93 12.78 -5.54 -16.20
C ALA A 93 13.96 -6.25 -15.52
N ALA A 94 14.96 -6.66 -16.33
CA ALA A 94 16.11 -7.44 -15.87
C ALA A 94 16.85 -6.81 -14.67
N VAL A 95 16.89 -5.48 -14.60
CA VAL A 95 17.54 -4.71 -13.51
C VAL A 95 16.84 -4.88 -12.16
N GLU A 96 15.54 -5.18 -12.13
CA GLU A 96 14.79 -5.36 -10.88
C GLU A 96 14.88 -6.80 -10.36
N LYS A 97 15.21 -7.78 -11.23
CA LYS A 97 15.38 -9.18 -10.84
C LYS A 97 16.58 -9.41 -9.92
N GLU A 98 17.61 -8.55 -10.01
CA GLU A 98 18.83 -8.63 -9.19
C GLU A 98 18.64 -8.15 -7.75
N LEU A 99 17.55 -7.44 -7.45
CA LEU A 99 17.28 -6.90 -6.10
C LEU A 99 16.89 -7.97 -5.09
N ALA A 100 16.39 -9.10 -5.56
CA ALA A 100 16.00 -10.19 -4.71
C ALA A 100 17.16 -11.18 -4.56
N ALA A 101 17.41 -11.61 -3.33
CA ALA A 101 18.43 -12.62 -3.07
C ALA A 101 18.18 -13.89 -3.91
N PRO A 102 19.24 -14.51 -4.46
CA PRO A 102 19.12 -15.79 -5.14
C PRO A 102 18.40 -16.82 -4.25
N GLY A 103 17.46 -17.57 -4.82
CA GLY A 103 16.71 -18.62 -4.11
C GLY A 103 15.46 -18.15 -3.34
N GLU A 104 15.21 -16.84 -3.23
CA GLU A 104 13.95 -16.35 -2.63
C GLU A 104 12.73 -16.67 -3.52
N PRO A 105 11.55 -16.94 -2.93
CA PRO A 105 10.36 -17.26 -3.69
C PRO A 105 9.83 -16.03 -4.44
N GLU A 106 9.21 -16.25 -5.60
CA GLU A 106 8.78 -15.17 -6.50
C GLU A 106 7.89 -14.12 -5.84
N TRP A 107 6.99 -14.53 -4.93
CA TRP A 107 6.11 -13.59 -4.24
C TRP A 107 6.90 -12.58 -3.37
N LEU A 108 8.00 -13.00 -2.74
CA LEU A 108 8.82 -12.09 -1.94
C LEU A 108 9.58 -11.11 -2.83
N LYS A 109 10.02 -11.57 -4.01
CA LYS A 109 10.65 -10.67 -4.99
C LYS A 109 9.66 -9.61 -5.50
N ALA A 110 8.43 -10.04 -5.79
CA ALA A 110 7.37 -9.12 -6.19
C ALA A 110 7.11 -8.04 -5.12
N GLU A 111 7.08 -8.45 -3.85
CA GLU A 111 6.93 -7.55 -2.71
C GLU A 111 8.08 -6.54 -2.63
N VAL A 112 9.34 -6.98 -2.71
CA VAL A 112 10.51 -6.08 -2.67
C VAL A 112 10.47 -5.07 -3.83
N ILE A 113 10.12 -5.52 -5.05
CA ILE A 113 10.02 -4.65 -6.22
C ILE A 113 8.88 -3.63 -6.03
N PHE A 114 7.73 -4.09 -5.54
CA PHE A 114 6.60 -3.22 -5.23
C PHE A 114 6.99 -2.14 -4.20
N LEU A 115 7.60 -2.54 -3.08
CA LEU A 115 8.07 -1.62 -2.05
C LEU A 115 9.14 -0.65 -2.58
N ARG A 116 10.02 -1.09 -3.48
CA ARG A 116 10.99 -0.19 -4.13
C ARG A 116 10.31 0.86 -4.99
N ARG A 117 9.32 0.47 -5.80
CA ARG A 117 8.57 1.43 -6.62
C ARG A 117 7.78 2.40 -5.77
N LEU A 118 7.14 1.91 -4.71
CA LEU A 118 6.46 2.74 -3.72
C LEU A 118 7.43 3.73 -3.07
N GLY A 119 8.63 3.27 -2.68
CA GLY A 119 9.69 4.11 -2.11
C GLY A 119 10.25 5.17 -3.06
N GLY A 120 10.12 4.98 -4.37
CA GLY A 120 10.48 5.97 -5.39
C GLY A 120 9.50 7.14 -5.50
N LEU A 121 8.29 7.03 -4.93
CA LEU A 121 7.29 8.08 -4.90
C LEU A 121 7.55 9.02 -3.72
N ALA A 122 8.64 9.79 -3.79
CA ALA A 122 9.16 10.60 -2.68
C ALA A 122 8.19 11.64 -2.11
N ARG A 123 7.13 12.00 -2.84
CA ARG A 123 6.10 12.95 -2.39
C ARG A 123 4.96 12.30 -1.60
N LEU A 124 4.94 10.97 -1.49
CA LEU A 124 3.93 10.28 -0.70
C LEU A 124 4.02 10.70 0.76
N HIS A 125 2.90 11.20 1.27
CA HIS A 125 2.71 11.48 2.68
C HIS A 125 1.62 10.59 3.30
N THR A 126 0.71 10.02 2.49
CA THR A 126 -0.30 9.07 2.95
C THR A 126 -0.26 7.76 2.16
N ILE A 127 -0.12 6.64 2.88
CA ILE A 127 -0.24 5.29 2.36
C ILE A 127 -1.33 4.55 3.17
N ASP A 128 -2.41 4.16 2.51
CA ASP A 128 -3.47 3.32 3.07
C ASP A 128 -3.68 2.11 2.17
N LEU A 129 -3.17 0.97 2.60
CA LEU A 129 -3.23 -0.30 1.87
C LEU A 129 -4.22 -1.28 2.50
N ARG A 130 -5.00 -0.81 3.48
CA ARG A 130 -6.00 -1.61 4.18
C ARG A 130 -7.11 -2.00 3.23
N ASP A 131 -7.66 -3.18 3.46
CA ASP A 131 -8.92 -3.59 2.85
C ASP A 131 -10.07 -3.14 3.75
N GLY A 132 -11.04 -2.43 3.18
CA GLY A 132 -12.22 -1.96 3.91
C GLY A 132 -13.23 -3.07 4.23
N ASN A 133 -13.12 -4.24 3.59
CA ASN A 133 -14.07 -5.35 3.69
C ASN A 133 -13.56 -6.52 4.55
N THR A 134 -12.65 -6.25 5.47
CA THR A 134 -11.91 -7.26 6.23
C THR A 134 -12.74 -7.91 7.34
N VAL A 135 -13.60 -8.86 6.97
CA VAL A 135 -14.20 -9.83 7.90
C VAL A 135 -13.94 -11.28 7.47
N ASP A 136 -13.40 -11.54 6.28
CA ASP A 136 -13.23 -12.92 5.82
C ASP A 136 -11.84 -13.52 6.17
N PRO A 137 -11.75 -14.44 7.14
CA PRO A 137 -10.51 -15.09 7.56
C PRO A 137 -9.88 -15.98 6.48
N LEU A 138 -10.60 -16.36 5.40
CA LEU A 138 -10.05 -17.13 4.29
C LEU A 138 -8.96 -16.35 3.53
N TYR A 139 -8.91 -15.03 3.65
CA TYR A 139 -7.92 -14.19 2.97
C TYR A 139 -6.69 -13.84 3.81
N ALA A 140 -6.50 -14.44 5.00
CA ALA A 140 -5.27 -14.33 5.80
C ALA A 140 -4.03 -14.93 5.11
N ALA A 141 -4.19 -15.68 4.01
CA ALA A 141 -3.09 -16.30 3.27
C ALA A 141 -2.33 -15.34 2.32
N PHE A 142 -2.75 -14.08 2.21
CA PHE A 142 -2.30 -13.13 1.17
C PHE A 142 -1.62 -11.86 1.72
N GLU A 143 -0.97 -12.01 2.87
CA GLU A 143 -0.37 -10.91 3.62
C GLU A 143 1.02 -10.55 3.07
N MET A 144 1.25 -9.24 2.91
CA MET A 144 2.58 -8.65 2.72
C MET A 144 3.29 -8.56 4.07
N SER A 145 4.60 -8.80 4.07
CA SER A 145 5.47 -8.74 5.25
C SER A 145 6.15 -7.37 5.36
N TRP A 146 5.86 -6.62 6.42
CA TRP A 146 6.44 -5.28 6.63
C TRP A 146 7.67 -5.30 7.52
N THR A 147 8.59 -6.21 7.18
CA THR A 147 9.86 -6.36 7.88
C THR A 147 10.98 -5.74 7.06
N LEU A 148 12.08 -5.38 7.73
CA LEU A 148 13.30 -4.96 7.01
C LEU A 148 13.77 -6.02 6.02
N ARG A 149 13.67 -7.30 6.41
CA ARG A 149 14.01 -8.45 5.55
C ARG A 149 13.13 -8.53 4.31
N ALA A 150 11.84 -8.22 4.44
CA ALA A 150 10.88 -8.27 3.35
C ALA A 150 10.86 -7.02 2.47
N GLY A 151 11.76 -6.05 2.73
CA GLY A 151 11.94 -4.89 1.87
C GLY A 151 11.35 -3.60 2.42
N LEU A 152 10.94 -3.53 3.70
CA LEU A 152 10.56 -2.27 4.35
C LEU A 152 11.63 -1.18 4.14
N GLY A 153 12.91 -1.59 4.14
CA GLY A 153 14.06 -0.73 3.86
C GLY A 153 13.99 0.05 2.54
N GLN A 154 13.28 -0.49 1.53
CA GLN A 154 13.10 0.13 0.22
C GLN A 154 12.25 1.40 0.28
N LEU A 155 11.49 1.60 1.35
CA LEU A 155 10.66 2.78 1.59
C LEU A 155 11.39 3.94 2.29
N SER A 156 12.72 3.84 2.43
CA SER A 156 13.54 4.87 3.08
C SER A 156 13.47 6.25 2.41
N GLY A 157 13.08 6.31 1.13
CA GLY A 157 12.90 7.57 0.38
C GLY A 157 11.66 8.37 0.76
N LEU A 158 10.72 7.80 1.52
CA LEU A 158 9.44 8.41 1.87
C LEU A 158 9.56 9.38 3.07
N VAL A 159 10.44 10.38 2.97
CA VAL A 159 10.74 11.31 4.07
C VAL A 159 9.56 12.19 4.49
N HIS A 160 8.56 12.33 3.63
CA HIS A 160 7.32 13.06 3.88
C HIS A 160 6.19 12.17 4.40
N LEU A 161 6.43 10.88 4.66
CA LEU A 161 5.39 9.97 5.14
C LEU A 161 4.85 10.43 6.50
N GLU A 162 3.54 10.65 6.55
CA GLU A 162 2.79 11.15 7.71
C GLU A 162 1.82 10.10 8.26
N VAL A 163 1.18 9.36 7.34
CA VAL A 163 0.15 8.37 7.64
C VAL A 163 0.49 7.06 6.93
N LEU A 164 0.66 6.00 7.72
CA LEU A 164 0.85 4.65 7.23
C LEU A 164 -0.23 3.74 7.81
N ARG A 165 -1.08 3.19 6.94
CA ARG A 165 -2.16 2.30 7.30
C ARG A 165 -1.96 0.96 6.61
N LEU A 166 -1.51 0.02 7.41
CA LEU A 166 -1.21 -1.37 7.08
C LEU A 166 -2.47 -2.20 7.35
N GLY A 167 -2.85 -3.09 6.42
CA GLY A 167 -4.02 -3.97 6.54
C GLY A 167 -3.88 -5.04 7.63
N HIS A 168 -4.45 -6.22 7.38
CA HIS A 168 -4.29 -7.43 8.21
C HIS A 168 -2.85 -7.95 8.21
N TRP A 169 -1.90 -7.22 8.78
CA TRP A 169 -0.48 -7.51 8.63
C TRP A 169 0.11 -7.87 9.99
N ARG A 170 0.63 -9.10 10.09
CA ARG A 170 1.04 -9.72 11.37
C ARG A 170 2.49 -9.48 11.82
N TYR A 171 3.28 -8.64 11.15
CA TYR A 171 4.74 -8.79 11.21
C TYR A 171 5.57 -7.51 11.34
N LEU A 172 5.20 -6.57 12.22
CA LEU A 172 6.22 -5.71 12.85
C LEU A 172 6.83 -6.51 14.01
N GLN A 173 7.82 -7.35 13.68
CA GLN A 173 8.34 -8.38 14.57
C GLN A 173 9.32 -7.84 15.61
N ASP A 174 10.01 -6.73 15.35
CA ASP A 174 11.11 -6.26 16.21
C ASP A 174 11.03 -4.74 16.50
N ILE A 175 11.45 -4.35 17.70
CA ILE A 175 11.76 -2.96 18.08
C ILE A 175 12.73 -2.32 17.07
N ALA A 176 13.63 -3.10 16.48
CA ALA A 176 14.53 -2.63 15.43
C ALA A 176 13.78 -2.00 14.24
N GLU A 177 12.61 -2.51 13.88
CA GLU A 177 11.79 -1.98 12.78
C GLU A 177 11.18 -0.64 13.16
N PHE A 178 10.64 -0.51 14.39
CA PHE A 178 10.15 0.77 14.89
C PHE A 178 11.26 1.83 15.00
N LYS A 179 12.45 1.45 15.46
CA LYS A 179 13.62 2.35 15.47
C LYS A 179 13.98 2.82 14.07
N TRP A 180 13.98 1.91 13.10
CA TRP A 180 14.24 2.24 11.71
C TRP A 180 13.17 3.19 11.15
N MET A 181 11.89 2.89 11.39
CA MET A 181 10.76 3.73 10.96
C MET A 181 10.89 5.14 11.54
N LYS A 182 11.14 5.27 12.85
CA LYS A 182 11.31 6.57 13.51
C LYS A 182 12.45 7.38 12.89
N MET A 183 13.56 6.72 12.56
CA MET A 183 14.73 7.35 11.97
C MET A 183 14.51 7.79 10.53
N ARG A 184 13.74 7.02 9.75
CA ARG A 184 13.56 7.25 8.30
C ARG A 184 12.33 8.10 7.97
N TRP A 185 11.32 8.08 8.82
CA TRP A 185 10.05 8.78 8.63
C TRP A 185 9.79 9.72 9.80
N PRO A 186 10.54 10.83 9.90
CA PRO A 186 10.44 11.76 11.02
C PRO A 186 9.07 12.45 11.13
N ASN A 187 8.29 12.46 10.05
CA ASN A 187 6.96 13.05 10.00
C ASN A 187 5.83 12.04 10.27
N LEU A 188 6.15 10.75 10.44
CA LEU A 188 5.14 9.72 10.64
C LEU A 188 4.51 9.91 12.02
N TYR A 189 3.28 10.42 12.01
CA TYR A 189 2.52 10.65 13.23
C TYR A 189 1.38 9.65 13.40
N ARG A 190 1.00 8.89 12.35
CA ARG A 190 -0.06 7.88 12.45
C ARG A 190 0.33 6.56 11.82
N LEU A 191 0.24 5.49 12.63
CA LEU A 191 0.43 4.11 12.20
C LEU A 191 -0.82 3.29 12.54
N SER A 192 -1.45 2.69 11.53
CA SER A 192 -2.48 1.68 11.75
C SER A 192 -1.95 0.32 11.34
N CYS A 193 -2.12 -0.68 12.20
CA CYS A 193 -1.76 -2.07 11.95
C CYS A 193 -2.71 -3.01 12.69
N PHE A 194 -2.71 -4.28 12.30
CA PHE A 194 -3.56 -5.28 12.93
C PHE A 194 -3.16 -5.55 14.39
N GLU A 195 -1.87 -5.82 14.63
CA GLU A 195 -1.34 -6.11 15.96
C GLU A 195 0.15 -5.70 16.03
N ILE A 196 0.54 -4.98 17.09
CA ILE A 196 1.94 -4.56 17.31
C ILE A 196 2.76 -5.70 17.92
N GLY A 197 2.09 -6.60 18.62
CA GLY A 197 2.67 -7.71 19.37
C GLY A 197 2.64 -7.47 20.88
N ASN A 198 3.69 -7.90 21.56
CA ASN A 198 3.76 -7.99 23.02
C ASN A 198 3.87 -6.62 23.74
N GLU A 199 3.68 -6.66 25.06
CA GLU A 199 3.72 -5.49 25.95
C GLU A 199 5.05 -4.72 25.85
N GLN A 200 6.18 -5.42 25.71
CA GLN A 200 7.51 -4.81 25.57
C GLN A 200 7.58 -3.81 24.40
N LYS A 201 6.97 -4.13 23.25
CA LYS A 201 6.94 -3.22 22.10
C LYS A 201 6.04 -2.02 22.34
N ARG A 202 4.89 -2.23 22.98
CA ARG A 202 3.97 -1.15 23.35
C ARG A 202 4.63 -0.16 24.31
N ASP A 203 5.34 -0.67 25.30
CA ASP A 203 6.08 0.15 26.26
C ASP A 203 7.23 0.90 25.60
N TRP A 204 7.94 0.25 24.67
CA TRP A 204 8.95 0.92 23.87
C TRP A 204 8.34 2.08 23.07
N LEU A 205 7.22 1.88 22.37
CA LEU A 205 6.55 2.94 21.60
C LEU A 205 6.07 4.08 22.50
N LYS A 206 5.46 3.79 23.65
CA LYS A 206 5.06 4.83 24.62
C LYS A 206 6.25 5.62 25.15
N THR A 207 7.39 4.97 25.37
CA THR A 207 8.58 5.60 25.95
C THR A 207 9.36 6.42 24.92
N TYR A 208 9.55 5.86 23.72
CA TYR A 208 10.49 6.38 22.72
C TYR A 208 9.80 7.00 21.51
N TRP A 209 8.49 6.83 21.34
CA TRP A 209 7.71 7.42 20.25
C TRP A 209 6.30 7.84 20.71
N PRO A 210 6.18 8.63 21.79
CA PRO A 210 4.89 9.01 22.37
C PRO A 210 3.99 9.85 21.44
N GLU A 211 4.58 10.50 20.43
CA GLU A 211 3.88 11.30 19.43
C GLU A 211 3.17 10.46 18.35
N LEU A 212 3.43 9.16 18.28
CA LEU A 212 2.81 8.27 17.31
C LEU A 212 1.38 7.90 17.72
N ASP A 213 0.40 8.34 16.92
CA ASP A 213 -0.98 7.88 16.97
C ASP A 213 -1.08 6.47 16.38
N LEU A 214 -1.21 5.51 17.28
CA LEU A 214 -1.09 4.09 17.00
C LEU A 214 -2.46 3.42 17.09
N ILE A 215 -2.97 2.97 15.95
CA ILE A 215 -4.32 2.42 15.82
C ILE A 215 -4.25 0.91 15.55
N GLU A 216 -4.54 0.11 16.57
CA GLU A 216 -4.66 -1.34 16.45
C GLU A 216 -6.08 -1.72 15.98
N THR A 217 -6.19 -2.38 14.84
CA THR A 217 -7.47 -2.88 14.34
C THR A 217 -7.66 -4.32 14.81
N ALA A 218 -8.37 -4.52 15.93
CA ALA A 218 -8.71 -5.84 16.42
C ALA A 218 -9.61 -6.61 15.42
N HIS A 219 -9.61 -7.94 15.49
CA HIS A 219 -10.57 -8.76 14.74
C HIS A 219 -12.02 -8.31 15.07
N GLY A 220 -12.68 -7.66 14.11
CA GLY A 220 -14.12 -7.36 14.17
C GLY A 220 -14.53 -6.01 14.79
N SER A 221 -13.61 -5.08 15.04
CA SER A 221 -13.99 -3.70 15.44
C SER A 221 -14.02 -2.76 14.23
N GLU A 222 -15.18 -2.15 13.95
CA GLU A 222 -15.30 -1.08 12.95
C GLU A 222 -14.40 0.11 13.33
N ASP A 223 -13.60 0.60 12.36
CA ASP A 223 -12.76 1.78 12.54
C ASP A 223 -13.65 3.02 12.79
N PRO A 224 -13.58 3.67 13.96
CA PRO A 224 -14.46 4.80 14.30
C PRO A 224 -14.25 6.01 13.38
N SER A 225 -13.14 6.08 12.63
CA SER A 225 -12.86 7.18 11.70
C SER A 225 -13.73 7.18 10.44
N CYS A 226 -14.48 6.10 10.15
CA CYS A 226 -15.43 6.05 9.03
C CYS A 226 -16.81 6.67 9.34
N SER A 227 -17.06 7.11 10.58
CA SER A 227 -18.43 7.48 11.04
C SER A 227 -18.77 8.98 11.05
N ASN A 228 -17.85 9.90 10.73
CA ASN A 228 -18.12 11.35 10.83
C ASN A 228 -18.11 12.09 9.50
N GLY A 229 -19.15 11.84 8.70
CA GLY A 229 -19.63 12.70 7.61
C GLY A 229 -20.90 13.49 7.98
N LYS A 230 -21.13 13.84 9.26
CA LYS A 230 -22.24 14.74 9.63
C LYS A 230 -21.77 16.19 9.56
N ALA A 231 -22.19 16.84 8.48
CA ALA A 231 -22.15 18.28 8.27
C ALA A 231 -22.59 19.04 9.53
N ARG A 232 -21.70 19.90 10.04
CA ARG A 232 -22.12 21.01 10.89
C ARG A 232 -22.79 22.02 9.97
N ARG A 233 -24.11 22.19 10.13
CA ARG A 233 -24.82 23.42 9.74
C ARG A 233 -24.61 24.47 10.81
#